data_AF-A0A966SQR3-F1
#
_entry.id   AF-A0A966SQR3-F1
#
_cell.length_a   1.000
_cell.length_b   1.000
_cell.length_c   1.000
_cell.angle_alpha   90.00
_cell.angle_beta   90.00
_cell.angle_gamma   90.00
#
_symmetry.space_group_name_H-M   'P 1'
#
loop_
_entity.id
_entity.type
_entity.pdbx_description
1 polymer ?
#
loop_
_entity_poly.entity_id
_entity_poly.type
_entity_poly.pdbx_seq_one_letter_code
_entity_poly.pdbx_strand_id
1 'polypeptide(L)'
;MAYDLENDMFRLLLNESFFAAVSRHISKRASTSVPTAGVRVTEDGHFEMVYNEKFFEGLEDKYRRGVLKHELYHLMLDHCLGRSPDGRKISKRWNFATDMSINCHLRGEIPEWGVFPDKFGYPDNLSAEDYYKRLEQDGKAGEGKCDGNHAGEGESGGPPCDGSCGNMDSHDGWGEGNVPEEVRAVAKERLREMMKKAAEDANKSSNGWGNIPADVRRDIMRFINGTIDWKAVLRMFIGSAQKSHRSATVKRINKRFPYIHPGKKSNRSAHIAISIDQSGSVSDELLEAFFGELNGLSKLATFTVIPFDTRVEDKLVYEWKKGQRHKAERVMCGGTDFDAPT
;
A
#
# COMPACT_ATOMS: atom_id res chain seq x y z
N MET A 1 22.23 -20.87 16.42
CA MET A 1 21.29 -21.04 15.28
C MET A 1 21.04 -19.66 14.73
N ALA A 2 21.07 -19.47 13.41
CA ALA A 2 20.68 -18.18 12.83
C ALA A 2 19.22 -17.88 13.20
N TYR A 3 18.89 -16.61 13.42
CA TYR A 3 17.52 -16.17 13.68
C TYR A 3 16.57 -16.64 12.56
N ASP A 4 15.41 -17.16 12.94
CA ASP A 4 14.40 -17.68 12.02
C ASP A 4 13.05 -16.99 12.26
N LEU A 5 12.65 -16.16 11.30
CA LEU A 5 11.42 -15.40 11.35
C LEU A 5 10.17 -16.30 11.30
N GLU A 6 10.24 -17.51 10.74
CA GLU A 6 9.08 -18.40 10.60
C GLU A 6 8.48 -18.77 11.97
N ASN A 7 9.32 -18.95 12.99
CA ASN A 7 8.87 -19.24 14.35
C ASN A 7 8.05 -18.08 14.95
N ASP A 8 8.49 -16.85 14.74
CA ASP A 8 7.78 -15.66 15.23
C ASP A 8 6.50 -15.41 14.42
N MET A 9 6.50 -15.71 13.12
CA MET A 9 5.29 -15.68 12.30
C MET A 9 4.26 -16.74 12.72
N PHE A 10 4.71 -17.94 13.09
CA PHE A 10 3.84 -18.98 13.62
C PHE A 10 3.22 -18.57 14.96
N ARG A 11 4.00 -17.94 15.85
CA ARG A 11 3.50 -17.40 17.11
C ARG A 11 2.51 -16.25 16.91
N LEU A 12 2.75 -15.38 15.94
CA LEU A 12 1.81 -14.32 15.55
C LEU A 12 0.50 -14.94 15.05
N LEU A 13 0.57 -16.00 14.23
CA LEU A 13 -0.59 -16.73 13.73
C LEU A 13 -1.47 -17.31 14.84
N LEU A 14 -0.86 -17.88 15.87
CA LEU A 14 -1.60 -18.51 16.97
C LEU A 14 -2.25 -17.48 17.91
N ASN A 15 -1.57 -16.38 18.20
CA ASN A 15 -1.97 -15.45 19.26
C ASN A 15 -2.68 -14.20 18.75
N GLU A 16 -2.47 -13.82 17.49
CA GLU A 16 -2.87 -12.53 16.93
C GLU A 16 -3.54 -12.73 15.56
N SER A 17 -4.78 -13.26 15.58
CA SER A 17 -5.53 -13.69 14.39
C SER A 17 -5.62 -12.62 13.30
N PHE A 18 -5.94 -11.38 13.67
CA PHE A 18 -6.08 -10.27 12.73
C PHE A 18 -4.74 -9.85 12.11
N PHE A 19 -3.70 -9.68 12.94
CA PHE A 19 -2.36 -9.36 12.45
C PHE A 19 -1.83 -10.45 11.52
N ALA A 20 -2.08 -11.71 11.85
CA ALA A 20 -1.70 -12.84 11.02
C ALA A 20 -2.43 -12.84 9.67
N ALA A 21 -3.72 -12.50 9.66
CA ALA A 21 -4.50 -12.40 8.43
C ALA A 21 -3.93 -11.35 7.47
N VAL A 22 -3.63 -10.15 7.98
CA VAL A 22 -2.99 -9.09 7.18
C VAL A 22 -1.56 -9.48 6.77
N SER A 23 -0.80 -10.05 7.70
CA SER A 23 0.60 -10.44 7.45
C SER A 23 0.72 -11.44 6.31
N ARG A 24 -0.18 -12.41 6.15
CA ARG A 24 -0.12 -13.40 5.06
C ARG A 24 0.00 -12.82 3.65
N HIS A 25 -0.46 -11.59 3.44
CA HIS A 25 -0.43 -10.92 2.14
C HIS A 25 0.81 -10.04 1.93
N ILE A 26 1.68 -9.94 2.94
CA ILE A 26 2.90 -9.13 2.91
C ILE A 26 4.08 -10.08 2.73
N SER A 27 4.92 -9.85 1.73
CA SER A 27 6.16 -10.61 1.57
C SER A 27 7.18 -10.20 2.64
N LYS A 28 8.01 -11.13 3.10
CA LYS A 28 9.08 -10.83 4.06
C LYS A 28 10.42 -11.14 3.43
N ARG A 29 11.38 -10.25 3.62
CA ARG A 29 12.74 -10.43 3.11
C ARG A 29 13.77 -10.00 4.13
N ALA A 30 14.64 -10.92 4.50
CA ALA A 30 15.82 -10.61 5.30
C ALA A 30 16.75 -9.68 4.50
N SER A 31 17.21 -8.60 5.13
CA SER A 31 18.23 -7.73 4.56
C SER A 31 18.98 -6.96 5.64
N THR A 32 20.29 -6.86 5.48
CA THR A 32 21.15 -5.99 6.31
C THR A 32 21.23 -4.57 5.77
N SER A 33 20.50 -4.24 4.70
CA SER A 33 20.46 -2.86 4.16
C SER A 33 19.67 -1.90 5.05
N VAL A 34 18.78 -2.44 5.89
CA VAL A 34 18.05 -1.70 6.92
C VAL A 34 18.67 -2.02 8.28
N PRO A 35 18.77 -1.05 9.20
CA PRO A 35 19.32 -1.30 10.53
C PRO A 35 18.38 -2.17 11.39
N THR A 36 17.07 -2.11 11.13
CA THR A 36 16.02 -2.70 11.96
C THR A 36 14.98 -3.47 11.12
N ALA A 37 13.70 -3.11 11.20
CA ALA A 37 12.62 -3.58 10.33
C ALA A 37 12.04 -2.39 9.54
N GLY A 38 11.26 -2.67 8.50
CA GLY A 38 10.52 -1.64 7.77
C GLY A 38 9.60 -2.24 6.73
N VAL A 39 8.37 -1.75 6.67
CA VAL A 39 7.44 -2.04 5.57
C VAL A 39 7.65 -1.11 4.39
N ARG A 40 7.39 -1.56 3.16
CA ARG A 40 7.34 -0.70 1.98
C ARG A 40 6.41 -1.24 0.91
N VAL A 41 6.15 -0.41 -0.09
CA VAL A 41 5.43 -0.79 -1.31
C VAL A 41 6.45 -1.04 -2.42
N THR A 42 6.32 -2.15 -3.12
CA THR A 42 7.14 -2.47 -4.29
C THR A 42 6.65 -1.72 -5.53
N GLU A 43 7.46 -1.69 -6.59
CA GLU A 43 7.09 -1.07 -7.87
C GLU A 43 5.81 -1.67 -8.50
N ASP A 44 5.50 -2.92 -8.16
CA ASP A 44 4.31 -3.64 -8.63
C ASP A 44 3.07 -3.42 -7.73
N GLY A 45 3.19 -2.59 -6.69
CA GLY A 45 2.09 -2.28 -5.77
C GLY A 45 1.81 -3.38 -4.73
N HIS A 46 2.79 -4.26 -4.48
CA HIS A 46 2.73 -5.25 -3.41
C HIS A 46 3.43 -4.74 -2.15
N PHE A 47 3.04 -5.27 -0.99
CA PHE A 47 3.66 -4.93 0.29
C PHE A 47 4.79 -5.90 0.61
N GLU A 48 5.92 -5.34 1.04
CA GLU A 48 7.07 -6.11 1.51
C GLU A 48 7.55 -5.54 2.85
N MET A 49 7.78 -6.42 3.81
CA MET A 49 8.47 -6.12 5.06
C MET A 49 9.93 -6.58 4.94
N VAL A 50 10.85 -5.64 5.08
CA VAL A 50 12.29 -5.90 5.12
C VAL A 50 12.71 -5.92 6.58
N TYR A 51 13.54 -6.88 6.97
CA TYR A 51 13.99 -6.99 8.36
C TYR A 51 15.45 -7.42 8.44
N ASN A 52 16.14 -6.92 9.46
CA ASN A 52 17.52 -7.27 9.77
C ASN A 52 17.58 -8.40 10.79
N GLU A 53 18.05 -9.57 10.38
CA GLU A 53 18.13 -10.77 11.24
C GLU A 53 18.98 -10.54 12.50
N LYS A 54 20.07 -9.75 12.40
CA LYS A 54 20.94 -9.46 13.55
C LYS A 54 20.24 -8.59 14.58
N PHE A 55 19.39 -7.67 14.12
CA PHE A 55 18.58 -6.86 15.01
C PHE A 55 17.56 -7.72 15.76
N PHE A 56 16.82 -8.58 15.03
CA PHE A 56 15.86 -9.48 15.66
C PHE A 56 16.51 -10.50 16.59
N GLU A 57 17.69 -11.04 16.25
CA GLU A 57 18.43 -11.99 17.10
C GLU A 57 18.73 -11.40 18.49
N GLY A 58 19.04 -10.09 18.55
CA GLY A 58 19.32 -9.37 19.79
C GLY A 58 18.08 -9.02 20.64
N LEU A 59 16.87 -9.23 20.13
CA LEU A 59 15.63 -8.94 20.83
C LEU A 59 15.08 -10.19 21.55
N GLU A 60 14.44 -9.97 22.69
CA GLU A 60 13.61 -11.01 23.34
C GLU A 60 12.35 -11.32 22.50
N ASP A 61 11.83 -12.54 22.65
CA ASP A 61 10.67 -13.03 21.89
C ASP A 61 9.44 -12.11 21.97
N LYS A 62 9.19 -11.48 23.12
CA LYS A 62 8.10 -10.50 23.27
C LYS A 62 8.31 -9.25 22.41
N TYR A 63 9.55 -8.78 22.32
CA TYR A 63 9.91 -7.57 21.58
C TYR A 63 9.92 -7.81 20.08
N ARG A 64 10.33 -9.01 19.63
CA ARG A 64 10.20 -9.39 18.22
C ARG A 64 8.75 -9.34 17.75
N ARG A 65 7.81 -9.86 18.56
CA ARG A 65 6.38 -9.78 18.27
C ARG A 65 5.88 -8.34 18.23
N GLY A 66 6.31 -7.50 19.17
CA GLY A 66 5.97 -6.08 19.19
C GLY A 66 6.42 -5.35 17.93
N VAL A 67 7.67 -5.55 17.49
CA VAL A 67 8.18 -4.98 16.24
C VAL A 67 7.37 -5.46 15.03
N LEU A 68 7.03 -6.75 14.95
CA LEU A 68 6.17 -7.25 13.86
C LEU A 68 4.78 -6.59 13.87
N LYS A 69 4.16 -6.42 15.03
CA LYS A 69 2.86 -5.74 15.16
C LYS A 69 2.98 -4.26 14.81
N HIS A 70 4.06 -3.61 15.22
CA HIS A 70 4.37 -2.21 14.93
C HIS A 70 4.41 -1.95 13.42
N GLU A 71 5.21 -2.73 12.70
CA GLU A 71 5.34 -2.66 11.24
C GLU A 71 4.00 -2.90 10.51
N LEU A 72 3.21 -3.86 11.00
CA LEU A 72 1.88 -4.11 10.47
C LEU A 72 0.92 -2.95 10.75
N TYR A 73 1.02 -2.28 11.89
CA TYR A 73 0.20 -1.11 12.21
C TYR A 73 0.48 0.08 11.28
N HIS A 74 1.73 0.29 10.86
CA HIS A 74 2.03 1.32 9.87
C HIS A 74 1.29 1.12 8.55
N LEU A 75 1.09 -0.14 8.15
CA LEU A 75 0.23 -0.45 7.02
C LEU A 75 -1.24 -0.25 7.37
N MET A 76 -1.72 -0.84 8.47
CA MET A 76 -3.14 -0.81 8.84
C MET A 76 -3.70 0.61 9.05
N LEU A 77 -2.87 1.52 9.55
CA LEU A 77 -3.21 2.92 9.80
C LEU A 77 -2.86 3.84 8.61
N ASP A 78 -2.54 3.27 7.45
CA ASP A 78 -2.23 4.03 6.22
C ASP A 78 -1.03 4.98 6.38
N HIS A 79 -0.11 4.75 7.32
CA HIS A 79 1.04 5.63 7.55
C HIS A 79 2.05 5.62 6.39
N CYS A 80 2.23 4.47 5.72
CA CYS A 80 3.14 4.33 4.57
C CYS A 80 2.57 4.94 3.28
N LEU A 81 1.23 4.94 3.17
CA LEU A 81 0.49 5.22 1.94
C LEU A 81 -0.26 6.56 1.97
N GLY A 82 -0.51 7.10 3.16
CA GLY A 82 -1.09 8.40 3.40
C GLY A 82 -0.18 9.54 2.97
N ARG A 83 -0.76 10.73 2.84
CA ARG A 83 -0.01 11.97 2.62
C ARG A 83 0.44 12.49 3.98
N SER A 84 1.73 12.67 4.19
CA SER A 84 2.22 13.31 5.42
C SER A 84 1.81 14.79 5.46
N PRO A 85 1.77 15.40 6.64
CA PRO A 85 1.53 16.85 6.78
C PRO A 85 2.54 17.70 6.00
N ASP A 86 3.78 17.23 5.86
CA ASP A 86 4.84 17.84 5.04
C ASP A 86 4.74 17.53 3.54
N GLY A 87 3.57 17.05 3.11
CA GLY A 87 3.33 16.58 1.75
C GLY A 87 3.73 15.13 1.56
N ARG A 88 4.78 14.88 0.77
CA ARG A 88 5.23 13.51 0.44
C ARG A 88 6.67 13.25 0.88
N LYS A 89 7.27 14.21 1.59
CA LYS A 89 8.53 14.02 2.30
C LYS A 89 8.20 13.38 3.64
N ILE A 90 9.04 12.43 4.02
CA ILE A 90 9.05 11.95 5.39
C ILE A 90 9.97 12.85 6.16
N SER A 91 9.39 13.69 7.00
CA SER A 91 10.16 14.38 8.00
C SER A 91 10.43 13.43 9.17
N LYS A 92 11.51 13.71 9.89
CA LYS A 92 11.75 13.11 11.20
C LYS A 92 10.51 13.28 12.10
N ARG A 93 9.84 14.43 12.03
CA ARG A 93 8.61 14.70 12.78
C ARG A 93 7.48 13.71 12.45
N TRP A 94 7.27 13.39 11.17
CA TRP A 94 6.25 12.43 10.76
C TRP A 94 6.55 11.03 11.30
N ASN A 95 7.81 10.57 11.25
CA ASN A 95 8.21 9.28 11.84
C ASN A 95 7.87 9.22 13.32
N PHE A 96 8.34 10.19 14.11
CA PHE A 96 8.06 10.21 15.53
C PHE A 96 6.55 10.25 15.83
N ALA A 97 5.78 10.99 15.03
CA ALA A 97 4.34 11.09 15.19
C ALA A 97 3.61 9.77 14.89
N THR A 98 3.99 9.07 13.81
CA THR A 98 3.43 7.76 13.47
C THR A 98 3.78 6.72 14.52
N ASP A 99 5.03 6.72 15.00
CA ASP A 99 5.50 5.71 15.95
C ASP A 99 4.82 5.91 17.30
N MET A 100 4.65 7.17 17.75
CA MET A 100 3.90 7.48 18.97
C MET A 100 2.44 7.01 18.90
N SER A 101 1.79 7.15 17.75
CA SER A 101 0.40 6.69 17.55
C SER A 101 0.25 5.17 17.53
N ILE A 102 1.33 4.43 17.31
CA ILE A 102 1.35 2.97 17.31
C ILE A 102 1.82 2.43 18.66
N ASN A 103 2.94 2.95 19.16
CA ASN A 103 3.62 2.44 20.35
C ASN A 103 2.78 2.59 21.61
N CYS A 104 1.87 3.58 21.69
CA CYS A 104 0.93 3.67 22.80
C CYS A 104 0.02 2.43 22.94
N HIS A 105 -0.24 1.71 21.84
CA HIS A 105 -1.03 0.47 21.83
C HIS A 105 -0.20 -0.81 22.05
N LEU A 106 1.13 -0.71 22.07
CA LEU A 106 2.07 -1.84 22.18
C LEU A 106 2.96 -1.76 23.42
N ARG A 107 2.54 -1.01 24.46
CA ARG A 107 3.27 -0.91 25.73
C ARG A 107 3.50 -2.31 26.32
N GLY A 108 4.74 -2.58 26.72
CA GLY A 108 5.18 -3.89 27.24
C GLY A 108 5.52 -4.94 26.17
N GLU A 109 5.11 -4.72 24.92
CA GLU A 109 5.51 -5.54 23.76
C GLU A 109 6.64 -4.89 22.95
N ILE A 110 6.90 -3.59 23.13
CA ILE A 110 8.02 -2.87 22.52
C ILE A 110 9.02 -2.46 23.60
N PRO A 111 10.34 -2.48 23.34
CA PRO A 111 11.33 -2.04 24.33
C PRO A 111 11.14 -0.60 24.79
N GLU A 112 11.49 -0.32 26.05
CA GLU A 112 11.33 1.01 26.67
C GLU A 112 12.08 2.14 25.96
N TRP A 113 13.13 1.84 25.18
CA TRP A 113 13.87 2.83 24.40
C TRP A 113 13.14 3.29 23.12
N GLY A 114 11.97 2.72 22.81
CA GLY A 114 11.13 3.13 21.68
C GLY A 114 10.55 4.54 21.83
N VAL A 115 9.89 5.01 20.77
CA VAL A 115 9.29 6.34 20.71
C VAL A 115 7.88 6.29 21.30
N PHE A 116 7.73 6.71 22.57
CA PHE A 116 6.43 6.76 23.25
C PHE A 116 5.98 8.20 23.54
N PRO A 117 4.66 8.49 23.56
CA PRO A 117 4.11 9.84 23.81
C PRO A 117 4.58 10.49 25.12
N ASP A 118 4.70 9.72 26.19
CA ASP A 118 5.06 10.20 27.52
C ASP A 118 6.48 10.76 27.58
N LYS A 119 7.41 10.25 26.76
CA LYS A 119 8.77 10.80 26.61
C LYS A 119 8.78 12.23 26.08
N PHE A 120 7.70 12.66 25.43
CA PHE A 120 7.55 14.00 24.87
C PHE A 120 6.58 14.87 25.69
N GLY A 121 5.99 14.34 26.76
CA GLY A 121 4.98 15.01 27.57
C GLY A 121 3.59 15.02 26.93
N TYR A 122 3.31 14.08 26.03
CA TYR A 122 2.04 13.98 25.31
C TYR A 122 1.16 12.85 25.87
N PRO A 123 -0.18 12.97 25.81
CA PRO A 123 -1.08 11.89 26.20
C PRO A 123 -1.08 10.76 25.17
N ASP A 124 -1.37 9.54 25.60
CA ASP A 124 -1.55 8.38 24.74
C ASP A 124 -2.83 8.50 23.86
N ASN A 125 -2.90 7.66 22.81
CA ASN A 125 -4.07 7.49 21.94
C ASN A 125 -4.48 8.73 21.11
N LEU A 126 -3.53 9.60 20.76
CA LEU A 126 -3.75 10.61 19.72
C LEU A 126 -3.42 10.07 18.32
N SER A 127 -3.99 10.69 17.29
CA SER A 127 -3.63 10.36 15.91
C SER A 127 -2.21 10.84 15.57
N ALA A 128 -1.60 10.24 14.55
CA ALA A 128 -0.30 10.67 14.04
C ALA A 128 -0.32 12.16 13.65
N GLU A 129 -1.41 12.67 13.07
CA GLU A 129 -1.54 14.09 12.71
C GLU A 129 -1.58 15.01 13.93
N ASP A 130 -2.21 14.57 15.02
CA ASP A 130 -2.28 15.37 16.24
C ASP A 130 -0.95 15.38 17.00
N TYR A 131 -0.22 14.26 17.03
CA TYR A 131 1.17 14.27 17.51
C TYR A 131 2.07 15.13 16.64
N TYR A 132 1.91 15.07 15.31
CA TYR A 132 2.67 15.88 14.38
C TYR A 132 2.48 17.38 14.67
N LYS A 133 1.24 17.84 14.83
CA LYS A 133 0.93 19.25 15.17
C LYS A 133 1.53 19.66 16.51
N ARG A 134 1.50 18.79 17.51
CA ARG A 134 2.11 19.06 18.83
C ARG A 134 3.62 19.17 18.74
N LEU A 135 4.28 18.26 18.03
CA LEU A 135 5.72 18.33 17.77
C LEU A 135 6.09 19.62 17.03
N GLU A 136 5.26 20.06 16.09
CA GLU A 136 5.44 21.33 15.39
C GLU A 136 5.32 22.53 16.32
N GLN A 137 4.27 22.59 17.14
CA GLN A 137 4.04 23.67 18.11
C GLN A 137 5.14 23.76 19.17
N ASP A 138 5.62 22.61 19.64
CA ASP A 138 6.68 22.53 20.64
C ASP A 138 8.09 22.71 20.07
N GLY A 139 8.23 22.84 18.74
CA GLY A 139 9.53 22.93 18.06
C GLY A 139 10.40 21.66 18.20
N LYS A 140 9.78 20.51 18.51
CA LYS A 140 10.45 19.22 18.70
C LYS A 140 10.56 18.46 17.37
N ALA A 141 11.62 17.64 17.22
CA ALA A 141 11.88 16.82 16.04
C ALA A 141 11.87 17.61 14.69
N GLY A 142 12.77 18.59 14.55
CA GLY A 142 12.88 19.46 13.36
C GLY A 142 13.21 18.74 12.04
N GLU A 143 13.12 19.48 10.92
CA GLU A 143 13.23 19.03 9.50
C GLU A 143 14.62 18.55 9.05
N GLY A 144 15.43 17.96 9.93
CA GLY A 144 16.63 17.25 9.51
C GLY A 144 16.25 16.02 8.70
N LYS A 145 16.75 15.91 7.45
CA LYS A 145 16.73 14.64 6.72
C LYS A 145 17.35 13.56 7.60
N CYS A 146 16.63 12.47 7.81
CA CYS A 146 17.17 11.28 8.44
C CYS A 146 18.07 10.56 7.43
N ASP A 147 19.35 10.92 7.39
CA ASP A 147 20.35 9.95 6.98
C ASP A 147 20.49 8.95 8.14
N GLY A 148 20.29 7.67 7.87
CA GLY A 148 20.27 6.57 8.85
C GLY A 148 21.62 6.28 9.54
N ASN A 149 22.42 7.29 9.79
CA ASN A 149 23.69 7.22 10.51
C ASN A 149 23.75 8.37 11.50
N HIS A 150 23.66 8.09 12.80
CA HIS A 150 24.45 8.82 13.79
C HIS A 150 24.63 7.98 15.05
N ALA A 151 25.79 7.31 15.11
CA ALA A 151 26.53 7.20 16.36
C ALA A 151 27.31 8.51 16.55
N GLY A 152 27.12 9.18 17.70
CA GLY A 152 28.11 10.08 18.32
C GLY A 152 28.26 11.52 17.82
N GLU A 153 28.15 12.43 18.81
CA GLU A 153 28.79 13.75 18.97
C GLU A 153 28.27 14.99 18.21
N GLY A 154 27.83 15.99 18.99
CA GLY A 154 27.66 17.38 18.55
C GLY A 154 26.68 18.20 19.40
N GLU A 155 27.22 19.11 20.24
CA GLU A 155 26.49 20.09 21.05
C GLU A 155 25.68 21.10 20.23
N SER A 156 24.46 21.44 20.66
CA SER A 156 23.97 22.83 20.79
C SER A 156 22.56 22.89 21.39
N GLY A 157 22.35 23.90 22.24
CA GLY A 157 21.26 24.01 23.21
C GLY A 157 19.83 24.07 22.67
N GLY A 158 19.01 23.19 23.23
CA GLY A 158 17.54 23.14 23.24
C GLY A 158 17.13 22.20 24.38
N PRO A 159 15.90 22.28 24.95
CA PRO A 159 15.54 21.51 26.14
C PRO A 159 15.71 20.00 25.87
N PRO A 160 16.08 19.20 26.91
CA PRO A 160 16.69 17.91 26.71
C PRO A 160 15.65 16.90 26.19
N CYS A 161 15.66 16.62 24.89
CA CYS A 161 15.50 15.23 24.49
C CYS A 161 16.87 14.59 24.71
N ASP A 162 17.07 14.05 25.92
CA ASP A 162 18.07 13.03 26.18
C ASP A 162 18.02 12.02 25.02
N GLY A 163 19.18 11.72 24.43
CA GLY A 163 19.37 10.88 23.24
C GLY A 163 19.01 9.41 23.42
N SER A 164 17.93 9.13 24.16
CA SER A 164 17.45 7.85 24.66
C SER A 164 16.20 7.34 23.90
N CYS A 165 15.76 8.04 22.86
CA CYS A 165 14.77 7.52 21.91
C CYS A 165 15.48 6.97 20.66
N GLY A 166 15.70 5.66 20.62
CA GLY A 166 16.19 4.97 19.44
C GLY A 166 15.05 4.75 18.45
N ASN A 167 15.27 5.10 17.18
CA ASN A 167 14.34 4.72 16.12
C ASN A 167 14.43 3.19 15.93
N MET A 168 13.30 2.49 16.08
CA MET A 168 13.20 1.04 15.94
C MET A 168 12.95 0.59 14.51
N ASP A 169 12.66 1.52 13.60
CA ASP A 169 12.06 1.20 12.32
C ASP A 169 12.72 2.03 11.20
N SER A 170 12.73 1.46 10.00
CA SER A 170 13.31 2.06 8.79
C SER A 170 12.18 2.48 7.86
N HIS A 171 11.93 3.79 7.83
CA HIS A 171 10.94 4.41 6.93
C HIS A 171 11.54 4.89 5.61
N ASP A 172 12.79 4.50 5.29
CA ASP A 172 13.51 4.93 4.09
C ASP A 172 12.78 4.54 2.78
N GLY A 173 11.91 3.53 2.86
CA GLY A 173 11.08 3.07 1.75
C GLY A 173 9.82 3.90 1.51
N TRP A 174 9.48 4.84 2.40
CA TRP A 174 8.30 5.67 2.27
C TRP A 174 8.71 6.99 1.55
N GLY A 175 7.80 7.68 0.88
CA GLY A 175 8.05 9.03 0.33
C GLY A 175 8.19 9.15 -1.19
N GLU A 176 8.28 10.40 -1.63
CA GLU A 176 8.24 10.82 -3.04
C GLU A 176 9.41 10.27 -3.87
N GLY A 177 9.12 9.56 -4.97
CA GLY A 177 10.12 9.04 -5.91
C GLY A 177 10.34 7.52 -5.87
N ASN A 178 9.91 6.84 -4.80
CA ASN A 178 10.04 5.38 -4.68
C ASN A 178 8.98 4.63 -5.50
N VAL A 179 7.74 5.13 -5.54
CA VAL A 179 6.60 4.45 -6.18
C VAL A 179 5.70 5.47 -6.90
N PRO A 180 5.27 5.24 -8.15
CA PRO A 180 4.32 6.11 -8.85
C PRO A 180 2.97 6.22 -8.13
N GLU A 181 2.28 7.36 -8.27
CA GLU A 181 0.98 7.61 -7.61
C GLU A 181 -0.08 6.55 -7.93
N GLU A 182 -0.12 6.12 -9.19
CA GLU A 182 -1.06 5.11 -9.68
C GLU A 182 -0.85 3.77 -8.95
N VAL A 183 0.41 3.39 -8.76
CA VAL A 183 0.79 2.17 -8.02
C VAL A 183 0.43 2.30 -6.54
N ARG A 184 0.63 3.49 -5.96
CA ARG A 184 0.28 3.77 -4.56
C ARG A 184 -1.22 3.68 -4.30
N ALA A 185 -2.04 4.22 -5.20
CA ALA A 185 -3.50 4.13 -5.13
C ALA A 185 -3.97 2.67 -5.20
N VAL A 186 -3.34 1.85 -6.05
CA VAL A 186 -3.65 0.41 -6.09
C VAL A 186 -3.19 -0.30 -4.83
N ALA A 187 -1.98 -0.02 -4.35
CA ALA A 187 -1.49 -0.60 -3.10
C ALA A 187 -2.47 -0.31 -1.96
N LYS A 188 -2.97 0.93 -1.87
CA LYS A 188 -4.01 1.34 -0.92
C LYS A 188 -5.28 0.50 -1.05
N GLU A 189 -5.72 0.23 -2.28
CA GLU A 189 -6.89 -0.63 -2.52
C GLU A 189 -6.64 -2.09 -2.11
N ARG A 190 -5.48 -2.65 -2.45
CA ARG A 190 -5.09 -4.01 -2.05
C ARG A 190 -5.07 -4.14 -0.53
N LEU A 191 -4.48 -3.18 0.16
CA LEU A 191 -4.44 -3.12 1.62
C LEU A 191 -5.85 -3.06 2.20
N ARG A 192 -6.71 -2.24 1.61
CA ARG A 192 -8.11 -2.11 2.03
C ARG A 192 -8.87 -3.43 1.89
N GLU A 193 -8.75 -4.11 0.76
CA GLU A 193 -9.37 -5.41 0.53
C GLU A 193 -8.81 -6.48 1.47
N MET A 194 -7.50 -6.49 1.72
CA MET A 194 -6.86 -7.36 2.70
C MET A 194 -7.43 -7.15 4.11
N MET A 195 -7.54 -5.89 4.54
CA MET A 195 -8.10 -5.56 5.85
C MET A 195 -9.59 -5.83 5.93
N LYS A 196 -10.35 -5.65 4.84
CA LYS A 196 -11.76 -6.02 4.77
C LYS A 196 -11.96 -7.51 4.99
N LYS A 197 -11.20 -8.36 4.28
CA LYS A 197 -11.24 -9.81 4.50
C LYS A 197 -10.82 -10.20 5.91
N ALA A 198 -9.73 -9.62 6.42
CA ALA A 198 -9.27 -9.85 7.79
C ALA A 198 -10.33 -9.44 8.83
N ALA A 199 -11.03 -8.33 8.61
CA ALA A 199 -12.10 -7.85 9.48
C ALA A 199 -13.34 -8.76 9.44
N GLU A 200 -13.73 -9.24 8.26
CA GLU A 200 -14.83 -10.21 8.10
C GLU A 200 -14.51 -11.54 8.78
N ASP A 201 -13.29 -12.05 8.60
CA ASP A 201 -12.82 -13.27 9.25
C ASP A 201 -12.75 -13.11 10.77
N ALA A 202 -12.25 -11.97 11.26
CA ALA A 202 -12.22 -11.65 12.67
C ALA A 202 -13.63 -11.52 13.27
N ASN A 203 -14.61 -11.00 12.53
CA ASN A 203 -16.00 -10.92 12.98
C ASN A 203 -16.69 -12.29 13.03
N LYS A 204 -16.26 -13.26 12.21
CA LYS A 204 -16.82 -14.63 12.16
C LYS A 204 -16.10 -15.60 13.11
N SER A 205 -14.83 -15.34 13.42
CA SER A 205 -14.00 -16.20 14.26
C SER A 205 -14.34 -16.08 15.74
N SER A 206 -14.23 -17.20 16.47
CA SER A 206 -14.35 -17.23 17.94
C SER A 206 -13.28 -16.38 18.64
N ASN A 207 -12.11 -16.22 18.01
CA ASN A 207 -11.00 -15.44 18.56
C ASN A 207 -11.15 -13.93 18.31
N GLY A 208 -12.18 -13.52 17.56
CA GLY A 208 -12.47 -12.10 17.31
C GLY A 208 -11.31 -11.36 16.64
N TRP A 209 -11.15 -10.10 17.02
CA TRP A 209 -10.11 -9.17 16.57
C TRP A 209 -8.78 -9.30 17.35
N GLY A 210 -8.65 -10.29 18.24
CA GLY A 210 -7.46 -10.46 19.08
C GLY A 210 -7.24 -9.26 20.01
N ASN A 211 -5.98 -8.82 20.13
CA ASN A 211 -5.57 -7.76 21.05
C ASN A 211 -5.67 -6.34 20.45
N ILE A 212 -6.47 -6.14 19.40
CA ILE A 212 -6.61 -4.83 18.76
C ILE A 212 -7.53 -3.93 19.62
N PRO A 213 -7.06 -2.74 20.05
CA PRO A 213 -7.89 -1.81 20.81
C PRO A 213 -9.13 -1.36 20.02
N ALA A 214 -10.21 -1.04 20.74
CA ALA A 214 -11.48 -0.65 20.14
C ALA A 214 -11.38 0.61 19.26
N ASP A 215 -10.52 1.56 19.63
CA ASP A 215 -10.29 2.79 18.87
C ASP A 215 -9.59 2.50 17.54
N VAL A 216 -8.53 1.70 17.56
CA VAL A 216 -7.83 1.24 16.36
C VAL A 216 -8.76 0.44 15.44
N ARG A 217 -9.61 -0.43 16.01
CA ARG A 217 -10.65 -1.13 15.23
C ARG A 217 -11.59 -0.14 14.52
N ARG A 218 -11.95 0.96 15.17
CA ARG A 218 -12.80 2.01 14.60
C ARG A 218 -12.13 2.68 13.41
N ASP A 219 -10.84 2.99 13.53
CA ASP A 219 -10.06 3.62 12.47
C ASP A 219 -9.86 2.67 11.28
N ILE A 220 -9.57 1.40 11.54
CA ILE A 220 -9.50 0.36 10.49
C ILE A 220 -10.85 0.25 9.76
N MET A 221 -11.98 0.22 10.48
CA MET A 221 -13.30 0.16 9.86
C MET A 221 -13.63 1.43 9.06
N ARG A 222 -13.19 2.60 9.52
CA ARG A 222 -13.34 3.86 8.78
C ARG A 222 -12.55 3.82 7.47
N PHE A 223 -11.33 3.30 7.49
CA PHE A 223 -10.50 3.11 6.31
C PHE A 223 -11.15 2.11 5.32
N ILE A 224 -11.62 0.96 5.82
CA ILE A 224 -12.31 -0.08 5.03
C ILE A 224 -13.58 0.46 4.35
N ASN A 225 -14.24 1.48 4.90
CA ASN A 225 -15.48 2.04 4.39
C ASN A 225 -15.30 3.34 3.58
N GLY A 226 -14.07 3.82 3.34
CA GLY A 226 -13.79 5.04 2.57
C GLY A 226 -14.21 5.01 1.07
N THR A 227 -13.85 6.02 0.28
CA THR A 227 -14.06 5.99 -1.19
C THR A 227 -12.81 5.46 -1.91
N ILE A 228 -13.00 4.84 -3.07
CA ILE A 228 -11.93 4.22 -3.87
C ILE A 228 -11.66 5.07 -5.13
N ASP A 229 -10.40 5.37 -5.42
CA ASP A 229 -10.02 5.92 -6.73
C ASP A 229 -9.93 4.81 -7.78
N TRP A 230 -11.10 4.41 -8.28
CA TRP A 230 -11.23 3.35 -9.29
C TRP A 230 -10.50 3.67 -10.59
N LYS A 231 -10.26 4.95 -10.91
CA LYS A 231 -9.54 5.35 -12.13
C LYS A 231 -8.07 4.93 -12.05
N ALA A 232 -7.43 5.17 -10.90
CA ALA A 232 -6.05 4.77 -10.68
C ALA A 232 -5.87 3.25 -10.74
N VAL A 233 -6.81 2.50 -10.12
CA VAL A 233 -6.82 1.03 -10.16
C VAL A 233 -6.93 0.52 -11.61
N LEU A 234 -7.84 1.08 -12.39
CA LEU A 234 -8.04 0.72 -13.79
C LEU A 234 -6.80 1.00 -14.64
N ARG A 235 -6.16 2.17 -14.47
CA ARG A 235 -4.92 2.54 -15.20
C ARG A 235 -3.80 1.55 -14.94
N MET A 236 -3.56 1.20 -13.68
CA MET A 236 -2.50 0.25 -13.33
C MET A 236 -2.81 -1.15 -13.87
N PHE A 237 -4.07 -1.60 -13.79
CA PHE A 237 -4.47 -2.89 -14.37
C PHE A 237 -4.15 -2.95 -15.86
N ILE A 238 -4.59 -1.95 -16.64
CA ILE A 238 -4.33 -1.91 -18.08
C ILE A 238 -2.83 -1.78 -18.38
N GLY A 239 -2.10 -0.98 -17.60
CA GLY A 239 -0.64 -0.84 -17.72
C GLY A 239 0.09 -2.17 -17.49
N SER A 240 -0.29 -2.92 -16.45
CA SER A 240 0.30 -4.21 -16.12
C SER A 240 -0.07 -5.32 -17.12
N ALA A 241 -1.28 -5.26 -17.71
CA ALA A 241 -1.75 -6.19 -18.74
C ALA A 241 -1.03 -6.04 -20.09
N GLN A 242 -0.20 -5.01 -20.30
CA GLN A 242 0.53 -4.79 -21.54
C GLN A 242 1.62 -5.84 -21.78
N LYS A 243 1.26 -6.91 -22.48
CA LYS A 243 2.23 -7.89 -23.00
C LYS A 243 3.09 -7.25 -24.10
N SER A 244 4.40 -7.45 -24.00
CA SER A 244 5.37 -7.06 -25.03
C SER A 244 5.44 -8.15 -26.09
N HIS A 245 4.88 -7.90 -27.27
CA HIS A 245 5.19 -8.69 -28.45
C HIS A 245 6.50 -8.19 -29.05
N ARG A 246 7.52 -9.07 -29.04
CA ARG A 246 8.83 -8.78 -29.62
C ARG A 246 8.92 -9.39 -31.01
N SER A 247 9.14 -8.58 -32.03
CA SER A 247 9.41 -9.04 -33.39
C SER A 247 10.77 -8.55 -33.88
N ALA A 248 11.43 -9.35 -34.72
CA ALA A 248 12.66 -8.95 -35.39
C ALA A 248 12.32 -8.12 -36.64
N THR A 249 13.04 -7.03 -36.88
CA THR A 249 12.84 -6.17 -38.05
C THR A 249 14.19 -5.75 -38.63
N VAL A 250 14.36 -5.94 -39.94
CA VAL A 250 15.57 -5.53 -40.67
C VAL A 250 15.70 -4.00 -40.72
N LYS A 251 14.59 -3.26 -40.61
CA LYS A 251 14.56 -1.79 -40.59
C LYS A 251 15.23 -1.16 -39.36
N ARG A 252 15.59 -1.94 -38.34
CA ARG A 252 16.25 -1.43 -37.12
C ARG A 252 17.60 -2.14 -36.98
N ILE A 253 18.68 -1.38 -36.81
CA ILE A 253 20.02 -1.96 -36.60
C ILE A 253 20.10 -2.52 -35.17
N ASN A 254 20.61 -3.74 -35.03
CA ASN A 254 20.97 -4.31 -33.75
C ASN A 254 22.29 -3.70 -33.25
N LYS A 255 22.27 -2.99 -32.11
CA LYS A 255 23.46 -2.30 -31.57
C LYS A 255 24.62 -3.23 -31.20
N ARG A 256 24.33 -4.49 -30.81
CA ARG A 256 25.35 -5.46 -30.38
C ARG A 256 25.96 -6.23 -31.55
N PHE A 257 25.14 -6.50 -32.59
CA PHE A 257 25.56 -7.17 -33.81
C PHE A 257 25.06 -6.41 -35.05
N PRO A 258 25.67 -5.25 -35.37
CA PRO A 258 25.25 -4.44 -36.51
C PRO A 258 25.38 -5.24 -37.80
N TYR A 259 24.39 -5.11 -38.69
CA TYR A 259 24.35 -5.73 -40.03
C TYR A 259 24.37 -7.27 -40.10
N ILE A 260 24.56 -7.97 -38.99
CA ILE A 260 24.53 -9.45 -38.93
C ILE A 260 23.13 -9.94 -38.51
N HIS A 261 22.52 -9.30 -37.51
CA HIS A 261 21.20 -9.67 -37.01
C HIS A 261 20.21 -8.50 -37.08
N PRO A 262 18.93 -8.75 -37.45
CA PRO A 262 17.90 -7.73 -37.39
C PRO A 262 17.72 -7.18 -35.97
N GLY A 263 17.38 -5.89 -35.85
CA GLY A 263 17.03 -5.27 -34.60
C GLY A 263 15.67 -5.74 -34.09
N LYS A 264 15.48 -5.74 -32.77
CA LYS A 264 14.22 -6.12 -32.14
C LYS A 264 13.30 -4.89 -32.01
N LYS A 265 12.04 -5.03 -32.42
CA LYS A 265 10.95 -4.09 -32.15
C LYS A 265 10.04 -4.71 -31.09
N SER A 266 9.76 -3.95 -30.04
CA SER A 266 8.74 -4.30 -29.05
C SER A 266 7.47 -3.52 -29.38
N ASN A 267 6.35 -4.21 -29.55
CA ASN A 267 5.03 -3.60 -29.60
C ASN A 267 4.27 -4.00 -28.34
N ARG A 268 3.78 -3.00 -27.59
CA ARG A 268 2.95 -3.22 -26.41
C ARG A 268 1.49 -3.01 -26.82
N SER A 269 0.70 -4.08 -26.72
CA SER A 269 -0.75 -4.04 -26.95
C SER A 269 -1.41 -4.97 -25.94
N ALA A 270 -2.34 -4.44 -25.15
CA ALA A 270 -3.24 -5.23 -24.34
C ALA A 270 -4.58 -5.37 -25.07
N HIS A 271 -5.14 -6.57 -25.06
CA HIS A 271 -6.53 -6.84 -25.48
C HIS A 271 -7.28 -7.20 -24.20
N ILE A 272 -8.26 -6.37 -23.82
CA ILE A 272 -8.93 -6.48 -22.52
C ILE A 272 -10.44 -6.51 -22.74
N ALA A 273 -11.11 -7.53 -22.21
CA ALA A 273 -12.56 -7.57 -22.15
C ALA A 273 -13.04 -6.73 -20.95
N ILE A 274 -14.02 -5.86 -21.19
CA ILE A 274 -14.60 -4.98 -20.18
C ILE A 274 -16.11 -5.18 -20.19
N SER A 275 -16.62 -5.82 -19.15
CA SER A 275 -18.05 -5.95 -18.92
C SER A 275 -18.56 -4.71 -18.18
N ILE A 276 -19.50 -3.98 -18.77
CA ILE A 276 -20.04 -2.73 -18.24
C ILE A 276 -21.48 -2.97 -17.78
N ASP A 277 -21.70 -2.85 -16.47
CA ASP A 277 -23.05 -2.90 -15.90
C ASP A 277 -23.83 -1.64 -16.32
N GLN A 278 -24.96 -1.84 -16.99
CA GLN A 278 -25.90 -0.78 -17.38
C GLN A 278 -27.28 -0.97 -16.73
N SER A 279 -27.34 -1.72 -15.64
CA SER A 279 -28.54 -1.83 -14.80
C SER A 279 -28.97 -0.49 -14.21
N GLY A 280 -30.20 -0.45 -13.69
CA GLY A 280 -30.79 0.76 -13.10
C GLY A 280 -30.04 1.32 -11.88
N SER A 281 -29.14 0.55 -11.25
CA SER A 281 -28.31 1.04 -10.13
C SER A 281 -27.10 1.87 -10.57
N VAL A 282 -26.74 1.85 -11.84
CA VAL A 282 -25.62 2.61 -12.38
C VAL A 282 -26.15 3.94 -12.91
N SER A 283 -25.63 5.08 -12.42
CA SER A 283 -26.04 6.40 -12.91
C SER A 283 -25.39 6.74 -14.25
N ASP A 284 -26.02 7.63 -15.03
CA ASP A 284 -25.47 8.06 -16.32
C ASP A 284 -24.18 8.86 -16.14
N GLU A 285 -24.03 9.60 -15.05
CA GLU A 285 -22.78 10.32 -14.74
C GLU A 285 -21.62 9.35 -14.48
N LEU A 286 -21.90 8.21 -13.82
CA LEU A 286 -20.88 7.18 -13.58
C LEU A 286 -20.48 6.50 -14.89
N LEU A 287 -21.46 6.21 -15.76
CA LEU A 287 -21.22 5.64 -17.08
C LEU A 287 -20.37 6.59 -17.95
N GLU A 288 -20.71 7.89 -17.96
CA GLU A 288 -19.94 8.92 -18.65
C GLU A 288 -18.50 9.03 -18.13
N ALA A 289 -18.33 9.04 -16.81
CA ALA A 289 -17.00 9.07 -16.20
C ALA A 289 -16.17 7.83 -16.58
N PHE A 290 -16.79 6.64 -16.62
CA PHE A 290 -16.14 5.39 -16.99
C PHE A 290 -15.71 5.38 -18.46
N PHE A 291 -16.60 5.75 -19.38
CA PHE A 291 -16.26 5.89 -20.80
C PHE A 291 -15.20 6.96 -21.02
N GLY A 292 -15.23 8.08 -20.28
CA GLY A 292 -14.21 9.11 -20.33
C GLY A 292 -12.81 8.58 -19.98
N GLU A 293 -12.71 7.73 -18.96
CA GLU A 293 -11.47 7.08 -18.56
C GLU A 293 -10.99 6.05 -19.61
N LEU A 294 -11.90 5.22 -20.13
CA LEU A 294 -11.60 4.27 -21.22
C LEU A 294 -11.15 4.97 -22.51
N ASN A 295 -11.71 6.13 -22.84
CA ASN A 295 -11.25 6.96 -23.95
C ASN A 295 -9.78 7.39 -23.77
N GLY A 296 -9.35 7.68 -22.54
CA GLY A 296 -7.95 7.95 -22.24
C GLY A 296 -7.07 6.71 -22.43
N LEU A 297 -7.57 5.56 -21.97
CA LEU A 297 -6.85 4.29 -21.93
C LEU A 297 -6.84 3.55 -23.27
N SER A 298 -7.74 3.86 -24.21
CA SER A 298 -7.77 3.30 -25.56
C SER A 298 -6.50 3.64 -26.36
N LYS A 299 -5.72 4.64 -25.94
CA LYS A 299 -4.39 4.92 -26.51
C LYS A 299 -3.38 3.81 -26.23
N LEU A 300 -3.60 3.03 -25.18
CA LEU A 300 -2.68 2.02 -24.65
C LEU A 300 -3.14 0.59 -24.92
N ALA A 301 -4.46 0.37 -25.07
CA ALA A 301 -5.07 -0.95 -25.20
C ALA A 301 -6.23 -0.94 -26.21
N THR A 302 -6.59 -2.13 -26.68
CA THR A 302 -7.84 -2.40 -27.39
C THR A 302 -8.81 -3.05 -26.41
N PHE A 303 -10.07 -2.65 -26.43
CA PHE A 303 -11.10 -3.20 -25.54
C PHE A 303 -12.16 -3.99 -26.31
N THR A 304 -12.64 -5.07 -25.71
CA THR A 304 -13.91 -5.70 -26.10
C THR A 304 -14.93 -5.27 -25.06
N VAL A 305 -15.86 -4.39 -25.44
CA VAL A 305 -16.87 -3.85 -24.53
C VAL A 305 -18.08 -4.76 -24.56
N ILE A 306 -18.50 -5.22 -23.38
CA ILE A 306 -19.63 -6.12 -23.19
C ILE A 306 -20.63 -5.42 -22.25
N PRO A 307 -21.61 -4.68 -22.78
CA PRO A 307 -22.69 -4.15 -21.95
C PRO A 307 -23.51 -5.30 -21.37
N PHE A 308 -23.82 -5.26 -20.07
CA PHE A 308 -24.66 -6.27 -19.42
C PHE A 308 -25.65 -5.64 -18.43
N ASP A 309 -26.76 -6.32 -18.18
CA ASP A 309 -27.71 -6.02 -17.10
C ASP A 309 -28.10 -7.33 -16.37
N THR A 310 -29.25 -7.92 -16.66
CA THR A 310 -29.61 -9.32 -16.36
C THR A 310 -29.23 -10.28 -17.48
N ARG A 311 -28.86 -9.76 -18.66
CA ARG A 311 -28.46 -10.54 -19.83
C ARG A 311 -27.33 -9.84 -20.60
N VAL A 312 -26.71 -10.60 -21.49
CA VAL A 312 -25.77 -10.09 -22.49
C VAL A 312 -26.39 -10.27 -23.87
N GLU A 313 -26.33 -9.24 -24.71
CA GLU A 313 -26.73 -9.34 -26.11
C GLU A 313 -25.49 -9.24 -27.02
N ASP A 314 -25.16 -10.31 -27.75
CA ASP A 314 -24.00 -10.38 -28.65
C ASP A 314 -23.93 -9.24 -29.67
N LYS A 315 -25.08 -8.71 -30.09
CA LYS A 315 -25.17 -7.60 -31.06
C LYS A 315 -24.67 -6.27 -30.49
N LEU A 316 -24.70 -6.12 -29.17
CA LEU A 316 -24.24 -4.93 -28.46
C LEU A 316 -22.77 -5.03 -28.05
N VAL A 317 -22.15 -6.20 -28.19
CA VAL A 317 -20.72 -6.40 -27.96
C VAL A 317 -19.95 -5.78 -29.12
N TYR A 318 -19.00 -4.90 -28.82
CA TYR A 318 -18.19 -4.26 -29.85
C TYR A 318 -16.73 -4.12 -29.46
N GLU A 319 -15.87 -4.05 -30.48
CA GLU A 319 -14.45 -3.82 -30.32
C GLU A 319 -14.15 -2.32 -30.34
N TRP A 320 -13.60 -1.81 -29.25
CA TRP A 320 -13.07 -0.46 -29.12
C TRP A 320 -11.59 -0.48 -29.48
N LYS A 321 -11.27 -0.10 -30.72
CA LYS A 321 -9.90 -0.19 -31.24
C LYS A 321 -8.99 0.89 -30.65
N LYS A 322 -7.70 0.58 -30.63
CA LYS A 322 -6.66 1.48 -30.12
C LYS A 322 -6.75 2.88 -30.76
N GLY A 323 -6.87 3.90 -29.92
CA GLY A 323 -6.94 5.32 -30.30
C GLY A 323 -8.31 5.79 -30.77
N GLN A 324 -9.32 4.91 -30.84
CA GLN A 324 -10.70 5.32 -31.10
C GLN A 324 -11.31 5.96 -29.85
N ARG A 325 -12.32 6.79 -30.08
CA ARG A 325 -13.12 7.41 -29.02
C ARG A 325 -14.58 7.02 -29.18
N HIS A 326 -15.22 6.69 -28.08
CA HIS A 326 -16.64 6.37 -28.02
C HIS A 326 -17.32 7.34 -27.05
N LYS A 327 -18.55 7.77 -27.40
CA LYS A 327 -19.42 8.46 -26.45
C LYS A 327 -20.02 7.43 -25.49
N ALA A 328 -20.33 7.87 -24.28
CA ALA A 328 -21.09 7.03 -23.37
C ALA A 328 -22.49 6.83 -23.94
N GLU A 329 -22.92 5.58 -24.00
CA GLU A 329 -24.24 5.21 -24.48
C GLU A 329 -24.79 4.11 -23.57
N ARG A 330 -26.00 4.32 -23.07
CA ARG A 330 -26.76 3.32 -22.35
C ARG A 330 -27.65 2.58 -23.34
N VAL A 331 -27.32 1.31 -23.57
CA VAL A 331 -28.03 0.40 -24.48
C VAL A 331 -28.94 -0.57 -23.73
N MET A 332 -28.79 -0.70 -22.40
CA MET A 332 -29.60 -1.56 -21.54
C MET A 332 -30.06 -0.86 -20.27
N CYS A 333 -31.16 -1.32 -19.66
CA CYS A 333 -31.81 -0.65 -18.52
C CYS A 333 -32.61 -1.60 -17.61
N GLY A 334 -32.13 -2.83 -17.41
CA GLY A 334 -32.76 -3.83 -16.53
C GLY A 334 -32.25 -3.85 -15.08
N GLY A 335 -32.48 -4.99 -14.42
CA GLY A 335 -31.84 -5.34 -13.15
C GLY A 335 -30.37 -5.74 -13.32
N THR A 336 -29.74 -6.27 -12.27
CA THR A 336 -28.32 -6.66 -12.28
C THR A 336 -28.18 -8.15 -12.05
N ASP A 337 -27.47 -8.85 -12.94
CA ASP A 337 -27.01 -10.23 -12.74
C ASP A 337 -25.54 -10.35 -13.17
N PHE A 338 -24.66 -10.56 -12.19
CA PHE A 338 -23.21 -10.71 -12.45
C PHE A 338 -22.85 -12.12 -12.97
N ASP A 339 -23.76 -13.09 -12.85
CA ASP A 339 -23.63 -14.44 -13.37
C ASP A 339 -24.41 -14.63 -14.68
N ALA A 340 -24.86 -13.53 -15.31
CA ALA A 340 -25.63 -13.56 -16.54
C ALA A 340 -24.94 -14.47 -17.59
N PRO A 341 -25.65 -15.48 -18.13
CA PRO A 341 -25.06 -16.47 -19.00
C PRO A 341 -24.52 -15.80 -20.28
N THR A 342 -23.21 -15.91 -20.48
CA THR A 342 -22.51 -15.53 -21.72
C THR A 342 -22.80 -16.49 -22.86
#